data_AF-A0AAE0NPK1-F1
#
_entry.id   AF-A0AAE0NPK1-F1
#
_cell.length_a   1.000
_cell.length_b   1.000
_cell.length_c   1.000
_cell.angle_alpha   90.00
_cell.angle_beta   90.00
_cell.angle_gamma   90.00
#
_symmetry.space_group_name_H-M   'P 1'
#
loop_
_entity.id
_entity.type
_entity.pdbx_description
1 polymer ?
#
loop_
_entity_poly.entity_id
_entity_poly.type
_entity_poly.pdbx_seq_one_letter_code
_entity_poly.pdbx_strand_id
1 'polypeptide(L)'
;MTGTASSIIERALALNPEFGALSARTAEVMLALWKAATVVECFSGVFVRFDQCLDGLGHLRQLGSAWCGASANSCSRVSCSNNCGIFLCNTSNHHFRAHCEDIANDMKAARSGCGKRERTGSLR
;
A
#
# COMPACT_ATOMS: atom_id res chain seq x y z
N MET A 1 -20.94 -32.73 3.98
CA MET A 1 -20.60 -32.29 2.61
C MET A 1 -19.12 -31.96 2.58
N THR A 2 -18.29 -32.82 1.98
CA THR A 2 -16.83 -32.67 1.91
C THR A 2 -16.43 -32.26 0.50
N GLY A 3 -16.42 -30.95 0.25
CA GLY A 3 -15.81 -30.38 -0.94
C GLY A 3 -14.95 -29.21 -0.48
N THR A 4 -13.63 -29.31 -0.63
CA THR A 4 -12.76 -28.16 -0.46
C THR A 4 -12.97 -27.21 -1.65
N ALA A 5 -12.72 -25.92 -1.47
CA ALA A 5 -12.81 -24.94 -2.56
C ALA A 5 -12.01 -25.40 -3.80
N SER A 6 -10.84 -26.02 -3.59
CA SER A 6 -10.03 -26.63 -4.66
C SER A 6 -10.76 -27.73 -5.42
N SER A 7 -11.43 -28.66 -4.71
CA SER A 7 -12.16 -29.77 -5.35
C SER A 7 -13.37 -29.32 -6.17
N ILE A 8 -13.95 -28.16 -5.84
CA ILE A 8 -15.08 -27.58 -6.58
C ILE A 8 -14.57 -26.89 -7.85
N ILE A 9 -13.46 -26.15 -7.74
CA ILE A 9 -12.82 -25.46 -8.86
C ILE A 9 -12.30 -26.46 -9.90
N GLU A 10 -11.62 -27.53 -9.48
CA GLU A 10 -11.14 -28.59 -10.38
C GLU A 10 -12.29 -29.22 -11.17
N ARG A 11 -13.42 -29.47 -10.51
CA ARG A 11 -14.59 -30.08 -11.14
C ARG A 11 -15.29 -29.14 -12.12
N ALA A 12 -15.34 -27.84 -11.80
CA ALA A 12 -15.89 -26.82 -12.68
C ALA A 12 -15.03 -26.61 -13.94
N LEU A 13 -13.70 -26.62 -13.80
CA LEU A 13 -12.75 -26.52 -14.90
C LEU A 13 -12.76 -27.79 -15.78
N ALA A 14 -12.96 -28.97 -15.20
CA ALA A 14 -13.11 -30.21 -15.96
C ALA A 14 -14.40 -30.25 -16.81
N LEU A 15 -15.48 -29.62 -16.33
CA LEU A 15 -16.75 -29.53 -17.06
C LEU A 15 -16.75 -28.46 -18.15
N ASN A 16 -15.95 -27.40 -17.99
CA ASN A 16 -15.89 -26.26 -18.92
C ASN A 16 -14.43 -25.82 -19.09
N PRO A 17 -13.66 -26.55 -19.92
CA PRO A 17 -12.21 -26.34 -20.07
C PRO A 17 -11.84 -24.95 -20.61
N GLU A 18 -12.76 -24.25 -21.28
CA GLU A 18 -12.60 -22.88 -21.74
C GLU A 18 -12.40 -21.86 -20.60
N PHE A 19 -12.90 -22.15 -19.39
CA PHE A 19 -12.64 -21.30 -18.22
C PHE A 19 -11.19 -21.35 -17.77
N GLY A 20 -10.46 -22.44 -18.06
CA GLY A 20 -9.02 -22.52 -17.82
C GLY A 20 -8.23 -21.55 -18.70
N ALA A 21 -8.59 -21.43 -19.98
CA ALA A 21 -7.98 -20.48 -20.91
C ALA A 21 -8.34 -19.02 -20.60
N LEU A 22 -9.56 -18.77 -20.13
CA LEU A 22 -9.96 -17.48 -19.56
C LEU A 22 -9.11 -17.14 -18.32
N SER A 23 -8.84 -18.11 -17.44
CA SER A 23 -8.08 -17.87 -16.19
C SER A 23 -6.68 -17.29 -16.42
N ALA A 24 -5.96 -17.73 -17.46
CA ALA A 24 -4.62 -17.23 -17.77
C ALA A 24 -4.66 -15.78 -18.29
N ARG A 25 -5.56 -15.48 -19.23
CA ARG A 25 -5.78 -14.11 -19.73
C ARG A 25 -6.35 -13.20 -18.65
N THR A 26 -7.25 -13.70 -17.82
CA THR A 26 -7.80 -12.96 -16.68
C THR A 26 -6.72 -12.71 -15.63
N ALA A 27 -5.80 -13.64 -15.38
CA ALA A 27 -4.67 -13.41 -14.48
C ALA A 27 -3.72 -12.33 -15.02
N GLU A 28 -3.44 -12.33 -16.33
CA GLU A 28 -2.64 -11.28 -16.97
C GLU A 28 -3.35 -9.92 -16.95
N VAL A 29 -4.64 -9.88 -17.27
CA VAL A 29 -5.46 -8.65 -17.21
C VAL A 29 -5.60 -8.17 -15.77
N MET A 30 -5.80 -9.06 -14.81
CA MET A 30 -5.84 -8.73 -13.39
C MET A 30 -4.50 -8.21 -12.93
N LEU A 31 -3.37 -8.82 -13.32
CA LEU A 31 -2.03 -8.34 -13.01
C LEU A 31 -1.76 -6.97 -13.67
N ALA A 32 -2.18 -6.77 -14.91
CA ALA A 32 -2.06 -5.50 -15.62
C ALA A 32 -2.94 -4.41 -14.98
N LEU A 33 -4.17 -4.74 -14.59
CA LEU A 33 -5.06 -3.87 -13.83
C LEU A 33 -4.50 -3.59 -12.43
N TRP A 34 -3.85 -4.56 -11.78
CA TRP A 34 -3.22 -4.38 -10.48
C TRP A 34 -1.99 -3.48 -10.56
N LYS A 35 -1.20 -3.61 -11.63
CA LYS A 35 -0.08 -2.70 -11.96
C LYS A 35 -0.57 -1.31 -12.38
N ALA A 36 -1.69 -1.21 -13.07
CA ALA A 36 -2.30 0.06 -13.48
C ALA A 36 -3.03 0.77 -12.32
N ALA A 37 -3.59 0.00 -11.38
CA ALA A 37 -4.31 0.49 -10.23
C ALA A 37 -3.35 0.86 -9.11
N THR A 38 -2.82 2.10 -9.14
CA THR A 38 -2.37 2.85 -7.94
C THR A 38 -1.40 2.13 -6.99
N VAL A 39 -0.77 1.06 -7.45
CA VAL A 39 0.19 0.25 -6.74
C VAL A 39 1.53 0.94 -6.90
N VAL A 40 2.04 1.43 -5.78
CA VAL A 40 3.27 2.19 -5.74
C VAL A 40 4.33 1.32 -5.07
N GLU A 41 5.39 0.96 -5.80
CA GLU A 41 6.58 0.37 -5.19
C GLU A 41 7.48 1.52 -4.69
N CYS A 42 7.50 1.70 -3.38
CA CYS A 42 8.41 2.60 -2.70
C CYS A 42 9.44 1.76 -1.95
N PHE A 43 10.73 1.93 -2.27
CA PHE A 43 11.86 1.27 -1.60
C PHE A 43 11.75 -0.27 -1.51
N SER A 44 12.02 -0.97 -2.63
CA SER A 44 12.28 -2.43 -2.70
C SER A 44 11.39 -3.28 -1.76
N GLY A 45 10.09 -3.03 -1.80
CA GLY A 45 9.15 -3.47 -0.77
C GLY A 45 7.77 -3.78 -1.33
N VAL A 46 6.86 -4.12 -0.41
CA VAL A 46 5.49 -4.56 -0.70
C VAL A 46 4.73 -3.49 -1.48
N PHE A 47 4.08 -3.92 -2.56
CA PHE A 47 3.17 -3.11 -3.35
C PHE A 47 2.03 -2.53 -2.50
N VAL A 48 1.94 -1.21 -2.39
CA VAL A 48 0.86 -0.54 -1.63
C VAL A 48 -0.12 0.12 -2.59
N ARG A 49 -1.41 -0.20 -2.40
CA ARG A 49 -2.56 0.44 -3.05
C ARG A 49 -2.80 1.82 -2.42
N PHE A 50 -2.19 2.87 -2.98
CA PHE A 50 -2.25 4.21 -2.39
C PHE A 50 -3.67 4.80 -2.35
N ASP A 51 -4.54 4.35 -3.26
CA ASP A 51 -5.99 4.64 -3.26
C ASP A 51 -6.65 4.29 -1.92
N GLN A 52 -6.22 3.20 -1.27
CA GLN A 52 -6.76 2.74 0.00
C GLN A 52 -6.32 3.62 1.19
N CYS A 53 -5.31 4.47 0.99
CA CYS A 53 -4.80 5.39 2.00
C CYS A 53 -5.38 6.80 1.87
N LEU A 54 -6.22 7.07 0.86
CA LEU A 54 -6.76 8.41 0.60
C LEU A 54 -7.60 8.96 1.76
N ASP A 55 -8.39 8.11 2.42
CA ASP A 55 -9.16 8.51 3.61
C ASP A 55 -8.22 8.89 4.76
N GLY A 56 -7.16 8.10 4.96
CA GLY A 56 -6.15 8.37 5.97
C GLY A 56 -5.40 9.69 5.71
N LEU A 57 -5.13 10.00 4.44
CA LEU A 57 -4.57 11.28 4.00
C LEU A 57 -5.55 12.44 4.18
N GLY A 58 -6.84 12.21 3.91
CA GLY A 58 -7.91 13.18 4.16
C GLY A 58 -8.00 13.54 5.63
N HIS A 59 -7.95 12.54 6.51
CA HIS A 59 -7.93 12.73 7.96
C HIS A 59 -6.75 13.58 8.42
N LEU A 60 -5.54 13.27 7.96
CA LEU A 60 -4.33 14.05 8.30
C LEU A 60 -4.42 15.51 7.82
N ARG A 61 -5.03 15.76 6.66
CA ARG A 61 -5.30 17.13 6.17
C ARG A 61 -6.32 17.86 7.02
N GLN A 62 -7.37 17.18 7.46
CA GLN A 62 -8.40 17.79 8.33
C GLN A 62 -7.82 18.20 9.68
N LEU A 63 -6.86 17.42 10.19
CA LEU A 63 -6.10 17.77 11.40
C LEU A 63 -5.22 19.01 11.19
N GLY A 64 -4.81 19.30 9.96
CA GLY A 64 -4.08 20.53 9.61
C GLY A 64 -2.79 20.68 10.42
N SER A 65 -2.73 21.78 11.17
CA SER A 65 -1.60 22.15 12.03
C SER A 65 -1.55 21.40 13.37
N ALA A 66 -2.44 20.43 13.62
CA ALA A 66 -2.31 19.56 14.79
C ALA A 66 -0.99 18.78 14.76
N TRP A 67 -0.47 18.48 15.95
CA TRP A 67 0.80 17.77 16.09
C TRP A 67 0.60 16.26 16.03
N CYS A 68 1.28 15.63 15.07
CA CYS A 68 1.46 14.19 14.98
C CYS A 68 2.89 13.86 15.46
N GLY A 69 3.06 12.83 16.28
CA GLY A 69 4.36 12.55 16.90
C GLY A 69 4.68 11.06 17.02
N ALA A 70 5.97 10.79 17.18
CA ALA A 70 6.49 9.46 17.46
C ALA A 70 7.62 9.55 18.50
N SER A 71 7.56 8.66 19.49
CA SER A 71 8.60 8.52 20.51
C SER A 71 9.95 8.15 19.90
N ALA A 72 11.02 8.35 20.66
CA ALA A 72 12.37 7.99 20.25
C ALA A 72 12.46 6.53 19.80
N ASN A 73 13.18 6.26 18.71
CA ASN A 73 13.39 4.92 18.14
C ASN A 73 12.10 4.09 17.95
N SER A 74 10.99 4.75 17.58
CA SER A 74 9.69 4.09 17.49
C SER A 74 8.89 4.56 16.27
N CYS A 75 7.88 3.77 15.91
CA CYS A 75 6.87 4.18 14.95
C CYS A 75 5.53 4.36 15.65
N SER A 76 4.85 5.46 15.35
CA SER A 76 3.50 5.74 15.82
C SER A 76 2.52 5.72 14.66
N ARG A 77 1.39 5.03 14.83
CA ARG A 77 0.32 5.04 13.83
C ARG A 77 -0.43 6.36 13.93
N VAL A 78 -0.24 7.23 12.96
CA VAL A 78 -0.82 8.59 12.95
C VAL A 78 -2.16 8.66 12.21
N SER A 79 -2.47 7.65 11.39
CA SER A 79 -3.79 7.54 10.74
C SER A 79 -4.11 6.08 10.38
N CYS A 80 -5.40 5.77 10.32
CA CYS A 80 -5.95 4.44 10.04
C CYS A 80 -7.16 4.58 9.11
N SER A 81 -7.18 3.82 8.02
CA SER A 81 -8.36 3.51 7.21
C SER A 81 -8.54 2.00 7.15
N ASN A 82 -9.72 1.52 6.73
CA ASN A 82 -10.11 0.11 6.70
C ASN A 82 -9.06 -0.80 6.06
N ASN A 83 -8.34 -0.31 5.03
CA ASN A 83 -7.35 -1.09 4.31
C ASN A 83 -5.93 -0.47 4.32
N CYS A 84 -5.69 0.62 5.06
CA CYS A 84 -4.37 1.27 5.10
C CYS A 84 -4.05 1.87 6.46
N GLY A 85 -2.78 1.80 6.87
CA GLY A 85 -2.25 2.49 8.05
C GLY A 85 -1.12 3.44 7.65
N ILE A 86 -1.15 4.66 8.20
CA ILE A 86 -0.08 5.64 8.04
C ILE A 86 0.71 5.68 9.35
N PHE A 87 2.02 5.47 9.23
CA PHE A 87 2.94 5.43 10.37
C PHE A 87 3.99 6.53 10.23
N LEU A 88 4.21 7.24 11.32
CA LEU A 88 5.34 8.14 11.49
C LEU A 88 6.43 7.40 12.26
N CYS A 89 7.55 7.13 11.60
CA CYS A 89 8.69 6.44 12.21
C CYS A 89 9.78 7.44 12.55
N ASN A 90 10.29 7.35 13.77
CA ASN A 90 11.34 8.19 14.30
C ASN A 90 12.53 7.32 14.69
N THR A 91 13.64 7.49 14.00
CA THR A 91 14.92 6.81 14.28
C THR A 91 15.85 7.63 15.19
N SER A 92 15.40 8.82 15.62
CA SER A 92 16.17 9.65 16.55
C SER A 92 15.97 9.22 17.99
N ASN A 93 16.91 9.60 18.84
CA ASN A 93 16.90 9.33 20.28
C ASN A 93 16.01 10.28 21.10
N HIS A 94 15.26 11.16 20.46
CA HIS A 94 14.36 12.13 21.09
C HIS A 94 12.99 12.09 20.42
N HIS A 95 11.96 12.56 21.11
CA HIS A 95 10.60 12.61 20.56
C HIS A 95 10.55 13.51 19.32
N PHE A 96 9.94 13.02 18.24
CA PHE A 96 9.74 13.76 17.01
C PHE A 96 8.27 14.18 16.89
N ARG A 97 8.04 15.40 16.39
CA ARG A 97 6.70 15.91 16.08
C ARG A 97 6.74 16.69 14.77
N ALA A 98 5.69 16.53 13.97
CA ALA A 98 5.44 17.28 12.75
C ALA A 98 3.96 17.67 12.68
N HIS A 99 3.62 18.67 11.86
CA HIS A 99 2.20 18.94 11.60
C HIS A 99 1.62 17.77 10.79
N CYS A 100 0.41 17.36 11.13
CA CYS A 100 -0.24 16.23 10.48
C CYS A 100 -0.44 16.50 8.97
N GLU A 101 -0.65 17.76 8.57
CA GLU A 101 -0.71 18.14 7.16
C GLU A 101 0.61 17.96 6.41
N ASP A 102 1.75 18.21 7.05
CA ASP A 102 3.08 18.03 6.44
C ASP A 102 3.31 16.55 6.13
N ILE A 103 2.91 15.65 7.04
CA ILE A 103 2.95 14.20 6.81
C ILE A 103 2.10 13.83 5.58
N ALA A 104 0.92 14.42 5.43
CA ALA A 104 0.04 14.17 4.29
C ALA A 104 0.62 14.70 2.96
N ASN A 105 1.40 15.78 3.01
CA ASN A 105 2.10 16.36 1.87
C ASN A 105 3.33 15.52 1.50
N ASP A 106 4.13 15.11 2.47
CA ASP A 106 5.29 14.23 2.30
C ASP A 106 4.90 12.89 1.71
N MET A 107 3.78 12.30 2.14
CA MET A 107 3.27 11.07 1.54
C MET A 107 2.86 11.24 0.07
N LYS A 108 2.27 12.39 -0.30
CA LYS A 108 1.98 12.70 -1.70
C LYS A 108 3.26 12.90 -2.51
N ALA A 109 4.25 13.58 -1.94
CA ALA A 109 5.55 13.78 -2.56
C ALA A 109 6.29 12.44 -2.75
N ALA A 110 6.30 11.58 -1.72
CA ALA A 110 6.85 10.23 -1.78
C ALA A 110 6.19 9.41 -2.90
N ARG A 111 4.85 9.42 -3.00
CA ARG A 111 4.14 8.80 -4.12
C ARG A 111 4.64 9.28 -5.48
N SER A 112 4.89 10.57 -5.65
CA SER A 112 5.38 11.14 -6.92
C SER A 112 6.81 10.72 -7.28
N GLY A 113 7.61 10.34 -6.27
CA GLY A 113 8.97 9.82 -6.43
C GLY A 113 9.05 8.30 -6.59
N CYS A 114 8.00 7.58 -6.21
CA CYS A 114 7.95 6.13 -6.35
C CYS A 114 7.64 5.74 -7.80
N GLY A 115 8.34 4.70 -8.30
CA GLY A 115 8.45 4.40 -9.73
C GLY A 115 9.54 5.19 -10.47
N LYS A 116 10.20 6.18 -9.83
CA LYS A 116 11.33 6.93 -10.40
C LYS A 116 12.71 6.53 -9.83
N ARG A 117 12.81 5.44 -9.09
CA ARG A 117 14.11 4.91 -8.64
C ARG A 117 14.63 3.85 -9.59
N GLU A 118 15.28 4.31 -10.65
CA GLU A 118 16.46 3.59 -11.12
C GLU A 118 17.46 3.49 -9.97
N ARG A 119 18.07 2.31 -9.85
CA ARG A 119 19.14 2.00 -8.91
C ARG A 119 20.25 3.06 -8.99
N THR A 120 20.33 3.95 -8.02
CA THR A 120 21.60 4.57 -7.65
C THR A 120 21.66 4.63 -6.12
N GLY A 121 22.64 3.90 -5.59
CA GLY A 121 22.80 3.63 -4.17
C GLY A 121 23.20 4.86 -3.36
N SER A 122 23.03 4.73 -2.04
CA SER A 122 24.01 5.20 -1.07
C SER A 122 23.63 4.62 0.28
N LEU A 123 24.38 3.60 0.70
CA LEU A 123 24.65 3.38 2.11
C LEU A 123 25.57 4.52 2.56
N ARG A 124 25.22 5.18 3.65
CA ARG A 124 26.18 5.84 4.55
C ARG A 124 25.84 5.40 5.94
#